data_AF-A0A8J2RAA1-F1
#
_entry.id   AF-A0A8J2RAA1-F1
#
_cell.length_a   1.000
_cell.length_b   1.000
_cell.length_c   1.000
_cell.angle_alpha   90.00
_cell.angle_beta   90.00
_cell.angle_gamma   90.00
#
_symmetry.space_group_name_H-M   'P 1'
#
loop_
_entity.id
_entity.type
_entity.pdbx_description
1 polymer ?
#
loop_
_entity_poly.entity_id
_entity_poly.type
_entity_poly.pdbx_seq_one_letter_code
_entity_poly.pdbx_strand_id
1 'polypeptide(L)'
;MMQIVQELCKRPGLNKTARPLREPNSKDIEKTINQTIQNTLNTLEKDCEKIAQLVDKQIEDDNNAKSYNLRASGKGIMFTLMGLTIPLMLIVNFTVSNASRELVSLLGENGADMLRLYLSPVRQFRDLIPVESHLTTLLVLIGLSLVLLGLARWSTRLKSTLSRTQKRHLADHREFV
;
A
#
# COMPACT_ATOMS: atom_id res chain seq x y z
N MET A 1 14.30 -43.51 6.20
CA MET A 1 15.75 -43.30 6.36
C MET A 1 16.59 -44.40 5.70
N MET A 2 16.30 -45.69 5.97
CA MET A 2 17.02 -46.85 5.42
C MET A 2 17.00 -46.95 3.88
N GLN A 3 15.90 -46.53 3.22
CA GLN A 3 15.78 -46.53 1.75
C GLN A 3 16.63 -45.45 1.04
N ILE A 4 16.83 -44.28 1.67
CA ILE A 4 17.62 -43.19 1.08
C ILE A 4 19.10 -43.56 1.08
N VAL A 5 19.57 -44.21 2.15
CA VAL A 5 20.95 -44.72 2.25
C VAL A 5 21.20 -45.82 1.22
N GLN A 6 20.23 -46.74 1.04
CA GLN A 6 20.32 -47.82 0.04
C GLN A 6 20.44 -47.29 -1.39
N GLU A 7 19.69 -46.23 -1.76
CA GLU A 7 19.79 -45.67 -3.12
C GLU A 7 21.02 -44.77 -3.35
N LEU A 8 21.62 -44.21 -2.30
CA LEU A 8 22.90 -43.52 -2.40
C LEU A 8 24.08 -44.49 -2.61
N CYS A 9 24.07 -45.65 -1.95
CA CYS A 9 25.07 -46.71 -2.15
C CYS A 9 25.00 -47.37 -3.53
N LYS A 10 23.88 -47.22 -4.25
CA LYS A 10 23.66 -47.82 -5.57
C LYS A 10 24.22 -46.99 -6.73
N ARG A 11 24.70 -45.76 -6.49
CA ARG A 11 25.24 -44.88 -7.54
C ARG A 11 26.72 -45.18 -7.81
N PRO A 12 27.08 -45.78 -8.97
CA PRO A 12 28.46 -46.18 -9.28
C PRO A 12 29.43 -45.00 -9.57
N GLY A 13 28.94 -43.76 -9.51
CA GLY A 13 29.73 -42.55 -9.75
C GLY A 13 30.67 -42.15 -8.59
N LEU A 14 30.40 -42.60 -7.37
CA LEU A 14 31.26 -42.32 -6.20
C LEU A 14 32.42 -43.32 -6.05
N ASN A 15 32.52 -44.32 -6.94
CA ASN A 15 33.55 -45.36 -6.90
C ASN A 15 34.76 -45.05 -7.82
N LYS A 16 34.76 -43.92 -8.53
CA LYS A 16 35.85 -43.58 -9.47
C LYS A 16 37.01 -42.80 -8.85
N THR A 17 36.89 -42.30 -7.62
CA THR A 17 37.95 -41.56 -6.93
C THR A 17 38.75 -42.39 -5.91
N ALA A 18 38.41 -43.67 -5.69
CA ALA A 18 39.14 -44.53 -4.77
C ALA A 18 40.05 -45.53 -5.52
N ARG A 19 41.28 -45.12 -5.84
CA ARG A 19 42.40 -46.07 -6.03
C ARG A 19 42.90 -46.54 -4.65
N PRO A 20 43.51 -47.73 -4.53
CA PRO A 20 43.46 -48.54 -3.31
C PRO A 20 44.48 -48.06 -2.28
N LEU A 21 44.09 -47.10 -1.46
CA LEU A 21 44.70 -46.94 -0.14
C LEU A 21 43.86 -47.79 0.83
N ARG A 22 44.51 -48.80 1.42
CA ARG A 22 44.16 -49.54 2.65
C ARG A 22 42.68 -49.55 2.98
N GLU A 23 42.07 -50.73 2.88
CA GLU A 23 40.71 -51.05 3.34
C GLU A 23 40.25 -50.11 4.47
N PRO A 24 39.48 -49.06 4.14
CA PRO A 24 38.83 -48.28 5.16
C PRO A 24 37.77 -49.21 5.74
N ASN A 25 37.83 -49.45 7.05
CA ASN A 25 36.82 -50.22 7.75
C ASN A 25 35.43 -49.74 7.30
N SER A 26 34.65 -50.58 6.61
CA SER A 26 33.36 -50.20 6.00
C SER A 26 32.41 -49.50 6.98
N LYS A 27 32.59 -49.75 8.29
CA LYS A 27 31.88 -49.12 9.39
C LYS A 27 32.13 -47.60 9.53
N ASP A 28 33.34 -47.12 9.22
CA ASP A 28 33.68 -45.69 9.34
C ASP A 28 33.15 -44.88 8.15
N ILE A 29 33.13 -45.50 6.95
CA ILE A 29 32.48 -44.93 5.77
C ILE A 29 30.96 -44.82 6.03
N GLU A 30 30.33 -45.87 6.55
CA GLU A 30 28.90 -45.89 6.86
C GLU A 30 28.51 -44.84 7.93
N LYS A 31 29.32 -44.68 8.99
CA LYS A 31 29.14 -43.62 9.98
C LYS A 31 29.24 -42.22 9.38
N THR A 32 30.24 -41.99 8.53
CA THR A 32 30.45 -40.68 7.89
C THR A 32 29.29 -40.34 6.95
N ILE A 33 28.79 -41.33 6.20
CA ILE A 33 27.60 -41.18 5.34
C ILE A 33 26.37 -40.84 6.19
N ASN A 34 26.12 -41.59 7.26
CA ASN A 34 24.98 -41.34 8.13
C ASN A 34 25.05 -39.95 8.78
N GLN A 35 26.23 -39.54 9.26
CA GLN A 35 26.43 -38.23 9.86
C GLN A 35 26.26 -37.09 8.85
N THR A 36 26.72 -37.27 7.62
CA THR A 36 26.54 -36.29 6.53
C THR A 36 25.06 -36.17 6.13
N ILE A 37 24.34 -37.29 6.05
CA ILE A 37 22.90 -37.31 5.75
C ILE A 37 22.10 -36.61 6.85
N GLN A 38 22.42 -36.89 8.12
CA GLN A 38 21.76 -36.24 9.26
C GLN A 38 22.02 -34.72 9.29
N ASN A 39 23.26 -34.30 9.07
CA ASN A 39 23.60 -32.88 9.01
C ASN A 39 22.88 -32.18 7.85
N THR A 40 22.80 -32.83 6.68
CA THR A 40 22.11 -32.28 5.51
C THR A 40 20.61 -32.16 5.76
N LEU A 41 19.98 -33.19 6.34
CA LEU A 41 18.55 -33.17 6.69
C LEU A 41 18.22 -32.07 7.71
N ASN A 42 19.01 -31.96 8.77
CA ASN A 42 18.80 -30.95 9.81
C ASN A 42 19.03 -29.52 9.27
N THR A 43 19.94 -29.35 8.32
CA THR A 43 20.13 -28.07 7.63
C THR A 43 18.93 -27.76 6.72
N LEU A 44 18.45 -28.74 5.97
CA LEU A 44 17.29 -28.59 5.10
C LEU A 44 16.02 -28.24 5.90
N GLU A 45 15.79 -28.90 7.03
CA GLU A 45 14.68 -28.61 7.93
C GLU A 45 14.72 -27.16 8.44
N LYS A 46 15.90 -26.69 8.87
CA LYS A 46 16.09 -25.29 9.29
C LYS A 46 15.90 -24.29 8.14
N ASP A 47 16.35 -24.64 6.95
CA ASP A 47 16.18 -23.78 5.78
C ASP A 47 14.69 -23.68 5.39
N CYS A 48 13.95 -24.79 5.44
CA CYS A 48 12.51 -24.82 5.23
C CYS A 48 11.77 -23.94 6.26
N GLU A 49 12.08 -24.13 7.55
CA GLU A 49 11.53 -23.32 8.65
C GLU A 49 11.79 -21.82 8.42
N LYS A 50 13.01 -21.47 8.02
CA LYS A 50 13.41 -20.09 7.76
C LYS A 50 12.68 -19.49 6.55
N ILE A 51 12.50 -20.26 5.49
CA ILE A 51 11.73 -19.83 4.32
C ILE A 51 10.28 -19.59 4.71
N ALA A 52 9.67 -20.49 5.47
CA ALA A 52 8.29 -20.34 5.96
C ALA A 52 8.13 -19.05 6.79
N GLN A 53 9.05 -18.80 7.73
CA GLN A 53 9.05 -17.58 8.54
C GLN A 53 9.21 -16.29 7.70
N LEU A 54 10.06 -16.30 6.68
CA LEU A 54 10.23 -15.16 5.79
C LEU A 54 8.98 -14.89 4.96
N VAL A 55 8.32 -15.95 4.47
CA VAL A 55 7.05 -15.83 3.73
C VAL A 55 5.96 -15.25 4.63
N ASP A 56 5.81 -15.78 5.85
CA ASP A 56 4.85 -15.29 6.83
C ASP A 56 5.04 -13.81 7.14
N LYS A 57 6.29 -13.42 7.43
CA LYS A 57 6.66 -12.03 7.70
C LYS A 57 6.35 -11.11 6.52
N GLN A 58 6.67 -11.56 5.30
CA GLN A 58 6.43 -10.77 4.09
C GLN A 58 4.91 -10.56 3.83
N ILE A 59 4.07 -11.55 4.14
CA ILE A 59 2.61 -11.45 4.06
C ILE A 59 2.07 -10.49 5.13
N GLU A 60 2.60 -10.56 6.35
CA GLU A 60 2.23 -9.67 7.44
C GLU A 60 2.58 -8.21 7.14
N ASP A 61 3.80 -7.97 6.64
CA ASP A 61 4.25 -6.64 6.22
C ASP A 61 3.37 -6.06 5.10
N ASP A 62 2.95 -6.89 4.13
CA ASP A 62 2.01 -6.48 3.06
C ASP A 62 0.62 -6.11 3.62
N ASN A 63 0.09 -6.90 4.55
CA ASN A 63 -1.19 -6.61 5.19
C ASN A 63 -1.13 -5.30 6.00
N ASN A 64 -0.04 -5.08 6.74
CA ASN A 64 0.20 -3.84 7.47
C ASN A 64 0.34 -2.64 6.52
N ALA A 65 1.07 -2.79 5.42
CA ALA A 65 1.20 -1.76 4.39
C ALA A 65 -0.17 -1.40 3.76
N LYS A 66 -1.02 -2.39 3.47
CA LYS A 66 -2.38 -2.16 2.97
C LYS A 66 -3.26 -1.39 3.94
N SER A 67 -3.26 -1.77 5.22
CA SER A 67 -4.01 -1.07 6.25
C SER A 67 -3.53 0.38 6.42
N TYR A 68 -2.21 0.58 6.43
CA TYR A 68 -1.62 1.91 6.44
C TYR A 68 -2.05 2.74 5.21
N ASN A 69 -1.97 2.16 4.02
CA ASN A 69 -2.33 2.82 2.76
C ASN A 69 -3.81 3.21 2.72
N LEU A 70 -4.71 2.35 3.19
CA LEU A 70 -6.13 2.65 3.27
C LEU A 70 -6.40 3.87 4.18
N ARG A 71 -5.78 3.87 5.37
CA ARG A 71 -5.89 4.98 6.34
C ARG A 71 -5.26 6.27 5.80
N ALA A 72 -4.09 6.17 5.18
CA ALA A 72 -3.36 7.28 4.58
C ALA A 72 -4.18 7.93 3.44
N SER A 73 -4.74 7.10 2.54
CA SER A 73 -5.64 7.54 1.47
C SER A 73 -6.92 8.16 2.01
N GLY A 74 -7.56 7.56 3.01
CA GLY A 74 -8.77 8.11 3.62
C GLY A 74 -8.55 9.50 4.22
N LYS A 75 -7.44 9.70 4.95
CA LYS A 75 -7.04 11.02 5.46
C LYS A 75 -6.77 12.01 4.32
N GLY A 76 -6.06 11.58 3.28
CA GLY A 76 -5.79 12.39 2.10
C GLY A 76 -7.04 12.86 1.38
N ILE A 77 -8.02 11.96 1.19
CA ILE A 77 -9.32 12.28 0.59
C ILE A 77 -10.08 13.31 1.44
N MET A 78 -10.12 13.13 2.76
CA MET A 78 -10.78 14.09 3.66
C MET A 78 -10.16 15.49 3.58
N PHE A 79 -8.83 15.59 3.61
CA PHE A 79 -8.14 16.88 3.46
C PHE A 79 -8.34 17.48 2.07
N THR A 80 -8.46 16.66 1.02
CA THR A 80 -8.75 17.12 -0.33
C THR A 80 -10.18 17.68 -0.43
N LEU A 81 -11.17 16.98 0.13
CA LEU A 81 -12.56 17.45 0.16
C LEU A 81 -12.68 18.77 0.91
N MET A 82 -12.10 18.87 2.11
CA MET A 82 -12.07 20.12 2.87
C MET A 82 -11.31 21.22 2.10
N GLY A 83 -10.14 20.91 1.55
CA GLY A 83 -9.36 21.87 0.75
C GLY A 83 -10.12 22.41 -0.47
N LEU A 84 -10.97 21.59 -1.09
CA LEU A 84 -11.76 21.94 -2.28
C LEU A 84 -13.06 22.71 -1.96
N THR A 85 -13.62 22.58 -0.75
CA THR A 85 -14.85 23.32 -0.38
C THR A 85 -14.68 24.84 -0.48
N ILE A 86 -13.49 25.35 -0.15
CA ILE A 86 -13.15 26.78 -0.23
C ILE A 86 -13.20 27.32 -1.67
N PRO A 87 -12.44 26.78 -2.64
CA PRO A 87 -12.50 27.25 -4.02
C PRO A 87 -13.88 26.99 -4.65
N LEU A 88 -14.58 25.92 -4.27
CA LEU A 88 -15.97 25.71 -4.71
C LEU A 88 -16.89 26.84 -4.24
N MET A 89 -16.78 27.25 -2.96
CA MET A 89 -17.52 28.39 -2.44
C MET A 89 -17.16 29.70 -3.14
N LEU A 90 -15.90 29.92 -3.52
CA LEU A 90 -15.50 31.11 -4.29
C LEU A 90 -16.08 31.11 -5.70
N ILE A 91 -16.10 29.96 -6.38
CA ILE A 91 -16.72 29.81 -7.70
C ILE A 91 -18.21 30.11 -7.61
N VAL A 92 -18.91 29.52 -6.63
CA VAL A 92 -20.33 29.81 -6.41
C VAL A 92 -20.55 31.30 -6.15
N ASN A 93 -19.76 31.93 -5.29
CA ASN A 93 -19.85 33.37 -5.03
C ASN A 93 -19.60 34.25 -6.26
N PHE A 94 -18.62 33.87 -7.10
CA PHE A 94 -18.33 34.56 -8.35
C PHE A 94 -19.47 34.40 -9.35
N THR A 95 -19.98 33.16 -9.50
CA THR A 95 -21.15 32.89 -10.32
C THR A 95 -22.32 33.72 -9.86
N VAL A 96 -22.65 33.77 -8.57
CA VAL A 96 -23.76 34.60 -8.04
C VAL A 96 -23.60 36.08 -8.38
N SER A 97 -22.39 36.59 -8.22
CA SER A 97 -22.10 38.01 -8.40
C SER A 97 -22.21 38.42 -9.88
N ASN A 98 -21.73 37.57 -10.80
CA ASN A 98 -21.78 37.83 -12.24
C ASN A 98 -23.10 37.38 -12.90
N ALA A 99 -23.75 36.35 -12.37
CA ALA A 99 -24.99 35.75 -12.86
C ALA A 99 -26.20 36.68 -12.76
N SER A 100 -26.21 37.58 -11.78
CA SER A 100 -27.43 38.33 -11.46
C SER A 100 -28.01 39.17 -12.61
N ARG A 101 -27.24 39.48 -13.66
CA ARG A 101 -27.74 40.21 -14.85
C ARG A 101 -27.92 39.35 -16.10
N GLU A 102 -27.02 38.40 -16.39
CA GLU A 102 -27.12 37.53 -17.58
C GLU A 102 -27.91 36.24 -17.35
N LEU A 103 -27.83 35.64 -16.17
CA LEU A 103 -28.58 34.41 -15.88
C LEU A 103 -30.06 34.71 -15.63
N VAL A 104 -30.41 35.89 -15.14
CA VAL A 104 -31.81 36.31 -14.98
C VAL A 104 -32.50 36.49 -16.34
N SER A 105 -31.78 36.92 -17.38
CA SER A 105 -32.34 37.05 -18.73
C SER A 105 -32.41 35.71 -19.48
N LEU A 106 -31.53 34.74 -19.19
CA LEU A 106 -31.51 33.43 -19.83
C LEU A 106 -32.37 32.35 -19.15
N LEU A 107 -32.50 32.38 -17.82
CA LEU A 107 -33.18 31.35 -17.02
C LEU A 107 -34.65 31.69 -16.69
N GLY A 108 -35.09 32.91 -16.99
CA GLY A 108 -36.41 33.42 -16.65
C GLY A 108 -36.62 33.68 -15.15
N GLU A 109 -37.74 34.32 -14.79
CA GLU A 109 -38.07 34.69 -13.39
C GLU A 109 -38.09 33.47 -12.45
N ASN A 110 -38.63 32.33 -12.92
CA ASN A 110 -38.69 31.09 -12.16
C ASN A 110 -37.31 30.49 -11.85
N GLY A 111 -36.36 30.61 -12.78
CA GLY A 111 -34.98 30.15 -12.58
C GLY A 111 -34.22 31.05 -11.60
N ALA A 112 -34.47 32.36 -11.66
CA ALA A 112 -33.87 33.33 -10.75
C ALA A 112 -34.33 33.13 -9.29
N ASP A 113 -35.59 32.79 -9.07
CA ASP A 113 -36.12 32.56 -7.72
C ASP A 113 -35.65 31.24 -7.10
N MET A 114 -35.54 30.16 -7.90
CA MET A 114 -34.90 28.91 -7.46
C MET A 114 -33.43 29.13 -7.09
N LEU A 115 -32.69 29.90 -7.90
CA LEU A 115 -31.29 30.20 -7.61
C LEU A 115 -31.16 31.02 -6.32
N ARG A 116 -32.03 32.03 -6.13
CA ARG A 116 -32.07 32.84 -4.89
C ARG A 116 -32.32 31.98 -3.65
N LEU A 117 -33.19 30.97 -3.74
CA LEU A 117 -33.45 30.05 -2.63
C LEU A 117 -32.19 29.25 -2.25
N TYR A 118 -31.47 28.71 -3.24
CA TYR A 118 -30.22 27.97 -3.00
C TYR A 118 -29.04 28.84 -2.56
N LEU A 119 -29.04 30.12 -2.96
CA LEU A 119 -27.96 31.06 -2.68
C LEU A 119 -28.17 31.88 -1.40
N SER A 120 -29.36 31.81 -0.81
CA SER A 120 -29.72 32.46 0.45
C SER A 120 -28.74 32.15 1.61
N PRO A 121 -28.37 30.87 1.87
CA PRO A 121 -27.42 30.56 2.95
C PRO A 121 -26.03 31.15 2.67
N VAL A 122 -25.60 31.14 1.41
CA VAL A 122 -24.28 31.66 1.00
C VAL A 122 -24.20 33.18 1.20
N ARG A 123 -25.30 33.90 0.97
CA ARG A 123 -25.40 35.35 1.24
C ARG A 123 -25.31 35.65 2.74
N GLN A 124 -25.98 34.87 3.59
CA GLN A 124 -25.87 35.04 5.04
C GLN A 124 -24.43 34.87 5.53
N PHE A 125 -23.70 33.87 5.00
CA PHE A 125 -22.27 33.70 5.30
C PHE A 125 -21.39 34.85 4.80
N ARG A 126 -21.77 35.51 3.70
CA ARG A 126 -21.07 36.68 3.17
C ARG A 126 -21.27 37.91 4.07
N ASP A 127 -22.47 38.10 4.60
CA ASP A 127 -22.81 39.25 5.45
C ASP A 127 -22.11 39.19 6.82
N LEU A 128 -21.66 38.00 7.26
CA LEU A 128 -20.80 37.84 8.44
C LEU A 128 -19.36 38.37 8.22
N ILE A 129 -18.93 38.58 6.97
CA ILE A 129 -17.55 38.97 6.66
C ILE A 129 -17.52 40.48 6.35
N PRO A 130 -16.87 41.31 7.18
CA PRO A 130 -16.82 42.76 6.99
C PRO A 130 -16.08 43.15 5.70
N VAL A 131 -16.66 44.13 4.98
CA VAL A 131 -16.30 44.51 3.60
C VAL A 131 -14.86 45.04 3.48
N GLU A 132 -14.33 45.66 4.54
CA GLU A 132 -12.98 46.25 4.55
C GLU A 132 -11.84 45.21 4.57
N SER A 133 -12.15 43.94 4.86
CA SER A 133 -11.15 42.87 4.96
C SER A 133 -11.34 41.75 3.95
N HIS A 134 -12.20 41.91 2.93
CA HIS A 134 -12.49 40.84 1.97
C HIS A 134 -11.24 40.27 1.28
N LEU A 135 -10.27 41.11 0.90
CA LEU A 135 -9.02 40.65 0.28
C LEU A 135 -8.15 39.85 1.26
N THR A 136 -8.03 40.31 2.50
CA THR A 136 -7.26 39.62 3.55
C THR A 136 -7.91 38.28 3.89
N THR A 137 -9.23 38.25 4.06
CA THR A 137 -10.00 37.02 4.31
C THR A 137 -9.86 36.03 3.14
N LEU A 138 -9.90 36.52 1.89
CA LEU A 138 -9.71 35.68 0.69
C LEU A 138 -8.29 35.09 0.64
N LEU A 139 -7.26 35.90 0.91
CA LEU A 139 -5.86 35.45 0.96
C LEU A 139 -5.63 34.38 2.04
N VAL A 140 -6.17 34.58 3.24
CA VAL A 140 -6.10 33.60 4.33
C VAL A 140 -6.81 32.30 3.95
N LEU A 141 -7.98 32.40 3.33
CA LEU A 141 -8.78 31.24 2.93
C LEU A 141 -8.10 30.44 1.81
N ILE A 142 -7.52 31.11 0.81
CA ILE A 142 -6.71 30.49 -0.25
C ILE A 142 -5.46 29.84 0.35
N GLY A 143 -4.75 30.54 1.25
CA GLY A 143 -3.58 30.00 1.95
C GLY A 143 -3.91 28.73 2.73
N LEU A 144 -5.01 28.74 3.48
CA LEU A 144 -5.50 27.58 4.22
C LEU A 144 -5.84 26.40 3.29
N SER A 145 -6.50 26.67 2.17
CA SER A 145 -6.79 25.64 1.15
C SER A 145 -5.51 25.03 0.58
N LEU A 146 -4.50 25.84 0.24
CA LEU A 146 -3.21 25.35 -0.25
C LEU A 146 -2.46 24.51 0.79
N VAL A 147 -2.49 24.91 2.06
CA VAL A 147 -1.89 24.13 3.17
C VAL A 147 -2.62 22.79 3.31
N LEU A 148 -3.95 22.77 3.30
CA LEU A 148 -4.74 21.53 3.38
C LEU A 148 -4.48 20.61 2.19
N LEU A 149 -4.37 21.15 0.97
CA LEU A 149 -4.02 20.38 -0.23
C LEU A 149 -2.57 19.87 -0.18
N GLY A 150 -1.65 20.66 0.35
CA GLY A 150 -0.26 20.23 0.60
C GLY A 150 -0.19 19.09 1.61
N LEU A 151 -0.91 19.20 2.72
CA LEU A 151 -1.04 18.16 3.74
C LEU A 151 -1.74 16.91 3.19
N ALA A 152 -2.76 17.07 2.35
CA ALA A 152 -3.40 15.96 1.67
C ALA A 152 -2.37 15.18 0.83
N ARG A 153 -1.59 15.89 0.03
CA ARG A 153 -0.58 15.31 -0.86
C ARG A 153 0.53 14.59 -0.07
N TRP A 154 0.93 15.14 1.07
CA TRP A 154 1.87 14.48 1.97
C TRP A 154 1.24 13.23 2.61
N SER A 155 0.01 13.35 3.11
CA SER A 155 -0.70 12.25 3.77
C SER A 155 -1.01 11.09 2.82
N THR A 156 -1.08 11.31 1.51
CA THR A 156 -1.29 10.27 0.49
C THR A 156 -0.03 9.49 0.10
N ARG A 157 1.11 9.67 0.78
CA ARG A 157 2.31 8.85 0.50
C ARG A 157 2.04 7.39 0.87
N LEU A 158 1.78 6.59 -0.17
CA LEU A 158 1.50 5.17 -0.09
C LEU A 158 2.80 4.37 0.02
N LYS A 159 2.78 3.32 0.83
CA LYS A 159 3.81 2.29 0.86
C LYS A 159 3.62 1.31 -0.29
N SER A 160 4.71 0.74 -0.80
CA SER A 160 4.64 -0.34 -1.78
C SER A 160 3.96 -1.58 -1.17
N THR A 161 3.05 -2.19 -1.92
CA THR A 161 2.35 -3.43 -1.53
C THR A 161 2.63 -4.50 -2.57
N LEU A 162 2.60 -5.77 -2.18
CA LEU A 162 2.81 -6.89 -3.09
C LEU A 162 1.67 -6.97 -4.11
N SER A 163 2.03 -7.27 -5.36
CA SER A 163 1.05 -7.57 -6.39
C SER A 163 0.33 -8.89 -6.10
N ARG A 164 -0.90 -9.05 -6.61
CA ARG A 164 -1.67 -10.30 -6.47
C ARG A 164 -0.89 -11.52 -6.98
N THR A 165 -0.12 -11.36 -8.06
CA THR A 165 0.70 -12.42 -8.66
C THR A 165 1.88 -12.78 -7.77
N GLN A 166 2.56 -11.79 -7.19
CA GLN A 166 3.67 -12.02 -6.26
C GLN A 166 3.21 -12.71 -4.97
N LYS A 167 2.04 -12.33 -4.45
CA LYS A 167 1.45 -12.97 -3.26
C LYS A 167 1.07 -14.43 -3.53
N ARG A 168 0.54 -14.73 -4.72
CA ARG A 168 0.21 -16.10 -5.12
C ARG A 168 1.48 -16.96 -5.26
N HIS A 169 2.51 -16.44 -5.92
CA HIS A 169 3.79 -17.12 -6.04
C HIS A 169 4.45 -17.38 -4.66
N LEU A 170 4.42 -16.43 -3.73
CA LEU A 170 4.92 -16.67 -2.36
C LEU A 170 4.11 -17.75 -1.61
N ALA A 171 2.79 -17.78 -1.79
CA ALA A 171 1.94 -18.78 -1.17
C ALA A 171 2.20 -20.19 -1.75
N ASP A 172 2.36 -20.29 -3.07
CA ASP A 172 2.70 -21.54 -3.74
C ASP A 172 4.07 -22.05 -3.24
N HIS A 173 5.09 -21.19 -3.15
CA HIS A 173 6.42 -21.56 -2.62
C HIS A 173 6.39 -22.05 -1.17
N ARG A 174 5.48 -21.54 -0.34
CA ARG A 174 5.28 -22.05 1.02
C ARG A 174 4.68 -23.45 1.04
N GLU A 175 3.81 -23.78 0.09
CA GLU A 175 3.15 -25.10 0.04
C GLU A 175 4.14 -26.22 -0.35
N PHE A 176 5.24 -25.86 -1.04
CA PHE A 176 6.31 -26.79 -1.42
C PHE A 176 7.39 -26.98 -0.35
N VAL A 177 7.37 -26.19 0.72
CA VAL A 177 8.38 -26.16 1.80
C VAL A 177 7.79 -26.75 3.07
#